data_AF-A0A497GZ58-F1
#
_entry.id   AF-A0A497GZ58-F1
#
_cell.length_a   1.000
_cell.length_b   1.000
_cell.length_c   1.000
_cell.angle_alpha   90.00
_cell.angle_beta   90.00
_cell.angle_gamma   90.00
#
_symmetry.space_group_name_H-M   'P 1'
#
loop_
_entity.id
_entity.type
_entity.pdbx_description
1 polymer ?
#
loop_
_entity_poly.entity_id
_entity_poly.type
_entity_poly.pdbx_seq_one_letter_code
_entity_poly.pdbx_strand_id
1 'polypeptide(L)'
;MGLQHFIPIWAEGKVEQQVTDLDTMLHEIVTGSTRNLDLGENYIEKPGERRPFTFRLPSQLIYLGIGVDPDPDNNGVLERYLTGEGNIIVYRVEGRGKKTYWLDEDIKIRMGVYENDNWNMRMPEEGLIIEGGGTYEIVFELVQYLGKKYILIQANNSADIPYRDNEPPTVFFIDPFSEEYTTSFGSITLSWITFDNIGVHSIKLEYKNTTSEWNLLDERPASQWEQWEYTVDSSILDPDEEYRIRITAVDDAGNNASDEIHIIFE
;
A
#
# COMPACT_ATOMS: atom_id res chain seq x y z
N MET A 1 13.38 -27.16 -1.96
CA MET A 1 13.12 -26.23 -3.09
C MET A 1 11.71 -25.68 -2.95
N GLY A 2 11.47 -24.82 -1.95
CA GLY A 2 10.12 -24.49 -1.49
C GLY A 2 9.99 -23.01 -1.14
N LEU A 3 8.80 -22.45 -1.38
CA LEU A 3 8.34 -21.08 -1.06
C LEU A 3 9.07 -19.91 -1.74
N GLN A 4 10.41 -19.82 -1.72
CA GLN A 4 11.15 -18.67 -2.27
C GLN A 4 10.95 -18.44 -3.78
N HIS A 5 10.72 -19.50 -4.56
CA HIS A 5 10.42 -19.36 -6.00
C HIS A 5 8.96 -19.00 -6.31
N PHE A 6 8.03 -19.24 -5.37
CA PHE A 6 6.60 -19.01 -5.58
C PHE A 6 6.19 -17.56 -5.29
N ILE A 7 6.83 -16.92 -4.31
CA ILE A 7 6.51 -15.55 -3.89
C ILE A 7 6.62 -14.55 -5.06
N PRO A 8 7.71 -14.51 -5.86
CA PRO A 8 7.81 -13.61 -7.00
C PRO A 8 6.76 -13.86 -8.10
N ILE A 9 6.38 -15.12 -8.32
CA ILE A 9 5.39 -15.49 -9.35
C ILE A 9 4.01 -15.00 -8.95
N TRP A 10 3.62 -15.22 -7.69
CA TRP A 10 2.35 -14.74 -7.16
C TRP A 10 2.28 -13.21 -7.14
N ALA A 11 3.35 -12.54 -6.72
CA ALA A 11 3.45 -11.08 -6.73
C ALA A 11 3.30 -10.51 -8.16
N GLU A 12 3.99 -11.07 -9.15
CA GLU A 12 3.84 -10.68 -10.56
C GLU A 12 2.39 -10.85 -11.03
N GLY A 13 1.77 -11.99 -10.78
CA GLY A 13 0.37 -12.25 -11.14
C GLY A 13 -0.62 -11.27 -10.48
N LYS A 14 -0.36 -10.85 -9.23
CA LYS A 14 -1.19 -9.86 -8.54
C LYS A 14 -1.09 -8.47 -9.17
N VAL A 15 0.09 -8.08 -9.64
CA VAL A 15 0.28 -6.80 -10.36
C VAL A 15 -0.37 -6.88 -11.74
N GLU A 16 -0.17 -7.98 -12.47
CA GLU A 16 -0.74 -8.21 -13.80
C GLU A 16 -2.28 -8.16 -13.80
N GLN A 17 -2.91 -8.77 -12.79
CA GLN A 17 -4.36 -8.69 -12.61
C GLN A 17 -4.83 -7.23 -12.47
N GLN A 18 -4.18 -6.46 -11.60
CA GLN A 18 -4.55 -5.06 -11.37
C GLN A 18 -4.29 -4.17 -12.57
N VAL A 19 -3.25 -4.45 -13.37
CA VAL A 19 -3.02 -3.76 -14.64
C VAL A 19 -4.16 -4.04 -15.63
N THR A 20 -4.66 -5.28 -15.68
CA THR A 20 -5.79 -5.66 -16.54
C THR A 20 -7.10 -5.00 -16.09
N ASP A 21 -7.34 -4.95 -14.77
CA ASP A 21 -8.50 -4.28 -14.19
C ASP A 21 -8.44 -2.76 -14.44
N LEU A 22 -7.25 -2.17 -14.35
CA LEU A 22 -7.04 -0.75 -14.67
C LEU A 22 -7.34 -0.49 -16.15
N ASP A 23 -6.79 -1.28 -17.08
CA ASP A 23 -7.04 -1.14 -18.52
C ASP A 23 -8.53 -1.15 -18.85
N THR A 24 -9.27 -2.11 -18.27
CA THR A 24 -10.74 -2.17 -18.40
C THR A 24 -11.42 -0.88 -17.94
N MET A 25 -11.01 -0.35 -16.78
CA MET A 25 -11.55 0.92 -16.27
C MET A 25 -11.20 2.10 -17.19
N LEU A 26 -9.98 2.16 -17.74
CA LEU A 26 -9.56 3.23 -18.64
C LEU A 26 -10.39 3.23 -19.93
N HIS A 27 -10.72 2.06 -20.47
CA HIS A 27 -11.63 1.92 -21.60
C HIS A 27 -13.04 2.48 -21.33
N GLU A 28 -13.55 2.33 -20.10
CA GLU A 28 -14.82 2.93 -19.73
C GLU A 28 -14.71 4.47 -19.66
N ILE A 29 -13.62 4.97 -19.06
CA ILE A 29 -13.37 6.42 -18.90
C ILE A 29 -13.34 7.14 -20.26
N VAL A 30 -12.62 6.61 -21.26
CA VAL A 30 -12.42 7.31 -22.56
C VAL A 30 -13.71 7.56 -23.34
N THR A 31 -14.78 6.80 -23.05
CA THR A 31 -16.11 6.99 -23.64
C THR A 31 -16.92 8.11 -23.00
N GLY A 32 -16.48 8.61 -21.84
CA GLY A 32 -17.18 9.63 -21.07
C GLY A 32 -17.00 11.07 -21.55
N SER A 33 -17.50 12.01 -20.72
CA SER A 33 -17.37 13.45 -20.94
C SER A 33 -16.00 13.98 -20.50
N THR A 34 -15.46 14.94 -21.23
CA THR A 34 -14.17 15.56 -20.92
C THR A 34 -14.34 16.87 -20.15
N ARG A 35 -13.48 17.13 -19.16
CA ARG A 35 -13.23 18.49 -18.66
C ARG A 35 -12.25 19.23 -19.57
N ASN A 36 -12.53 20.47 -19.94
CA ASN A 36 -11.69 21.22 -20.84
C ASN A 36 -10.63 22.06 -20.08
N LEU A 37 -9.37 21.67 -20.19
CA LEU A 37 -8.25 22.35 -19.56
C LEU A 37 -7.90 23.67 -20.26
N ASP A 38 -8.13 23.79 -21.58
CA ASP A 38 -7.86 25.02 -22.34
C ASP A 38 -8.73 26.19 -21.86
N LEU A 39 -9.91 25.88 -21.33
CA LEU A 39 -10.87 26.85 -20.78
C LEU A 39 -10.68 27.09 -19.28
N GLY A 40 -9.73 26.40 -18.63
CA GLY A 40 -9.52 26.48 -17.19
C GLY A 40 -10.72 25.98 -16.39
N GLU A 41 -11.48 25.00 -16.90
CA GLU A 41 -12.63 24.47 -16.18
C GLU A 41 -12.21 23.87 -14.83
N ASN A 42 -12.95 24.23 -13.78
CA ASN A 42 -12.69 23.79 -12.43
C ASN A 42 -13.09 22.32 -12.25
N TYR A 43 -12.18 21.51 -11.71
CA TYR A 43 -12.39 20.09 -11.47
C TYR A 43 -13.44 19.77 -10.40
N ILE A 44 -14.02 20.72 -9.68
CA ILE A 44 -15.15 20.46 -8.77
C ILE A 44 -16.45 20.78 -9.51
N GLU A 45 -16.52 21.92 -10.17
CA GLU A 45 -17.74 22.43 -10.79
C GLU A 45 -18.09 21.74 -12.11
N LYS A 46 -17.08 21.39 -12.91
CA LYS A 46 -17.26 20.74 -14.22
C LYS A 46 -16.32 19.56 -14.42
N PRO A 47 -16.58 18.44 -13.74
CA PRO A 47 -15.83 17.21 -13.92
C PRO A 47 -15.73 16.71 -15.35
N GLY A 48 -14.59 16.10 -15.67
CA GLY A 48 -14.56 15.02 -16.64
C GLY A 48 -15.07 13.73 -16.01
N GLU A 49 -15.27 12.71 -16.84
CA GLU A 49 -15.50 11.34 -16.37
C GLU A 49 -14.38 10.94 -15.43
N ARG A 50 -14.71 10.51 -14.22
CA ARG A 50 -13.74 10.23 -13.17
C ARG A 50 -13.99 8.90 -12.51
N ARG A 51 -12.92 8.16 -12.29
CA ARG A 51 -12.98 6.93 -11.49
C ARG A 51 -11.77 6.80 -10.58
N PRO A 52 -11.99 6.48 -9.29
CA PRO A 52 -10.93 6.00 -8.44
C PRO A 52 -10.56 4.58 -8.83
N PHE A 53 -9.27 4.24 -8.68
CA PHE A 53 -8.76 2.88 -8.77
C PHE A 53 -7.86 2.63 -7.57
N THR A 54 -8.10 1.51 -6.88
CA THR A 54 -7.30 1.10 -5.73
C THR A 54 -6.31 0.04 -6.15
N PHE A 55 -5.02 0.38 -6.18
CA PHE A 55 -3.96 -0.61 -6.25
C PHE A 55 -3.72 -1.22 -4.87
N ARG A 56 -3.49 -2.53 -4.82
CA ARG A 56 -3.05 -3.34 -3.69
C ARG A 56 -1.78 -4.08 -4.10
N LEU A 57 -0.68 -3.35 -4.19
CA LEU A 57 0.58 -3.82 -4.77
C LEU A 57 1.33 -4.72 -3.76
N PRO A 58 1.94 -5.83 -4.20
CA PRO A 58 2.70 -6.71 -3.33
C PRO A 58 4.00 -6.02 -2.87
N SER A 59 4.50 -6.35 -1.67
CA SER A 59 5.75 -5.78 -1.13
C SER A 59 6.99 -6.05 -1.99
N GLN A 60 6.93 -7.03 -2.90
CA GLN A 60 7.97 -7.35 -3.87
C GLN A 60 7.97 -6.41 -5.10
N LEU A 61 7.01 -5.50 -5.24
CA LEU A 61 7.03 -4.53 -6.33
C LEU A 61 8.26 -3.63 -6.18
N ILE A 62 9.06 -3.53 -7.25
CA ILE A 62 10.13 -2.55 -7.34
C ILE A 62 9.52 -1.23 -7.82
N TYR A 63 8.83 -1.25 -8.95
CA TYR A 63 8.07 -0.11 -9.45
C TYR A 63 6.88 -0.50 -10.32
N LEU A 64 5.91 0.40 -10.42
CA LEU A 64 4.82 0.45 -11.40
C LEU A 64 4.78 1.85 -12.02
N GLY A 65 5.09 1.96 -13.30
CA GLY A 65 4.98 3.17 -14.12
C GLY A 65 3.69 3.17 -14.93
N ILE A 66 2.96 4.28 -14.89
CA ILE A 66 1.72 4.51 -15.65
C ILE A 66 1.93 5.73 -16.55
N GLY A 67 1.92 5.51 -17.88
CA GLY A 67 2.30 6.49 -18.89
C GLY A 67 3.82 6.61 -19.12
N VAL A 68 4.63 5.83 -18.41
CA VAL A 68 6.10 5.90 -18.41
C VAL A 68 6.71 4.50 -18.26
N ASP A 69 7.86 4.25 -18.90
CA ASP A 69 8.82 3.22 -18.51
C ASP A 69 9.81 3.84 -17.51
N PRO A 70 9.72 3.50 -16.21
CA PRO A 70 10.58 4.11 -15.20
C PRO A 70 12.06 3.80 -15.39
N ASP A 71 12.45 2.69 -16.01
CA ASP A 71 13.86 2.25 -16.08
C ASP A 71 14.17 1.78 -17.52
N PRO A 72 14.18 2.71 -18.50
CA PRO A 72 14.20 2.36 -19.93
C PRO A 72 15.47 1.60 -20.33
N ASP A 73 16.61 1.92 -19.71
CA ASP A 73 17.91 1.29 -19.98
C ASP A 73 18.26 0.16 -18.99
N ASN A 74 17.38 -0.13 -18.02
CA ASN A 74 17.55 -1.17 -16.99
C ASN A 74 18.77 -0.95 -16.09
N ASN A 75 19.13 0.31 -15.83
CA ASN A 75 20.25 0.69 -14.96
C ASN A 75 19.83 0.88 -13.48
N GLY A 76 18.52 0.87 -13.20
CA GLY A 76 17.94 1.06 -11.85
C GLY A 76 17.75 2.52 -11.42
N VAL A 77 18.00 3.48 -12.31
CA VAL A 77 17.73 4.91 -12.12
C VAL A 77 16.37 5.22 -12.73
N LEU A 78 15.45 5.69 -11.89
CA LEU A 78 14.08 5.91 -12.35
C LEU A 78 13.89 7.26 -13.04
N GLU A 79 13.23 7.25 -14.20
CA GLU A 79 12.87 8.41 -15.01
C GLU A 79 11.36 8.60 -15.09
N ARG A 80 10.90 9.86 -15.05
CA ARG A 80 9.47 10.23 -14.94
C ARG A 80 8.85 10.72 -16.25
N TYR A 81 9.67 10.96 -17.27
CA TYR A 81 9.22 11.48 -18.55
C TYR A 81 8.35 10.46 -19.27
N LEU A 82 7.33 10.94 -19.98
CA LEU A 82 6.47 10.04 -20.74
C LEU A 82 7.25 9.15 -21.70
N THR A 83 6.79 7.90 -21.78
CA THR A 83 7.21 6.98 -22.82
C THR A 83 6.16 6.97 -23.93
N GLY A 84 6.58 7.33 -25.14
CA GLY A 84 5.67 7.48 -26.28
C GLY A 84 4.61 8.56 -26.02
N GLU A 85 3.34 8.22 -26.24
CA GLU A 85 2.19 9.10 -25.99
C GLU A 85 1.55 8.86 -24.61
N GLY A 86 2.23 8.14 -23.71
CA GLY A 86 1.69 7.81 -22.38
C GLY A 86 0.66 6.67 -22.39
N ASN A 87 0.64 5.85 -23.44
CA ASN A 87 -0.24 4.70 -23.62
C ASN A 87 0.47 3.38 -23.21
N ILE A 88 1.11 3.40 -22.04
CA ILE A 88 1.94 2.29 -21.57
C ILE A 88 1.84 2.14 -20.05
N ILE A 89 1.90 0.90 -19.57
CA ILE A 89 2.09 0.56 -18.17
C ILE A 89 3.31 -0.37 -18.09
N VAL A 90 4.24 -0.06 -17.20
CA VAL A 90 5.47 -0.84 -17.03
C VAL A 90 5.65 -1.18 -15.56
N TYR A 91 5.97 -2.43 -15.25
CA TYR A 91 6.23 -2.81 -13.86
C TYR A 91 7.38 -3.79 -13.74
N ARG A 92 7.97 -3.84 -12.55
CA ARG A 92 9.02 -4.78 -12.19
C ARG A 92 8.81 -5.27 -10.77
N VAL A 93 8.90 -6.58 -10.60
CA VAL A 93 8.80 -7.27 -9.30
C VAL A 93 10.16 -7.91 -9.00
N GLU A 94 10.53 -7.96 -7.72
CA GLU A 94 11.75 -8.61 -7.27
C GLU A 94 11.83 -10.06 -7.76
N GLY A 95 13.01 -10.47 -8.28
CA GLY A 95 13.21 -11.79 -8.85
C GLY A 95 12.55 -12.03 -10.21
N ARG A 96 11.94 -11.00 -10.82
CA ARG A 96 11.32 -11.05 -12.16
C ARG A 96 11.91 -10.01 -13.11
N GLY A 97 11.69 -10.24 -14.39
CA GLY A 97 12.05 -9.27 -15.44
C GLY A 97 11.06 -8.11 -15.49
N LYS A 98 11.48 -7.01 -16.11
CA LYS A 98 10.59 -5.88 -16.45
C LYS A 98 9.46 -6.37 -17.37
N LYS A 99 8.24 -5.92 -17.11
CA LYS A 99 7.04 -6.20 -17.89
C LYS A 99 6.47 -4.92 -18.47
N THR A 100 6.00 -5.00 -19.71
CA THR A 100 5.44 -3.87 -20.44
C THR A 100 4.06 -4.26 -20.95
N TYR A 101 3.09 -3.40 -20.70
CA TYR A 101 1.72 -3.51 -21.15
C TYR A 101 1.38 -2.27 -21.98
N TRP A 102 1.02 -2.46 -23.25
CA TRP A 102 0.65 -1.38 -24.15
C TRP A 102 -0.87 -1.19 -24.11
N LEU A 103 -1.30 0.05 -23.92
CA LEU A 103 -2.70 0.45 -23.95
C LEU A 103 -3.09 0.84 -25.37
N ASP A 104 -4.39 0.85 -25.65
CA ASP A 104 -4.94 1.30 -26.91
C ASP A 104 -4.57 2.77 -27.21
N GLU A 105 -4.52 3.14 -28.49
CA GLU A 105 -4.01 4.44 -28.96
C GLU A 105 -4.84 5.65 -28.49
N ASP A 106 -6.10 5.42 -28.13
CA ASP A 106 -7.02 6.43 -27.60
C ASP A 106 -6.84 6.66 -26.09
N ILE A 107 -6.11 5.78 -25.40
CA ILE A 107 -5.77 5.92 -23.99
C ILE A 107 -4.41 6.62 -23.85
N LYS A 108 -4.44 7.92 -23.54
CA LYS A 108 -3.24 8.75 -23.36
C LYS A 108 -3.16 9.29 -21.95
N ILE A 109 -2.26 8.75 -21.14
CA ILE A 109 -2.19 9.06 -19.72
C ILE A 109 -1.21 10.20 -19.45
N ARG A 110 -1.57 11.13 -18.56
CA ARG A 110 -0.76 12.27 -18.13
C ARG A 110 -0.84 12.43 -16.62
N MET A 111 0.30 12.68 -15.97
CA MET A 111 0.27 13.07 -14.57
C MET A 111 -0.31 14.48 -14.41
N GLY A 112 -1.13 14.66 -13.38
CA GLY A 112 -1.66 15.94 -12.97
C GLY A 112 -0.72 16.73 -12.07
N VAL A 113 -1.10 17.98 -11.85
CA VAL A 113 -0.56 18.83 -10.79
C VAL A 113 -1.71 19.65 -10.21
N TYR A 114 -1.75 19.75 -8.88
CA TYR A 114 -2.75 20.55 -8.18
C TYR A 114 -2.20 21.95 -7.94
N GLU A 115 -2.68 22.93 -8.70
CA GLU A 115 -2.23 24.32 -8.65
C GLU A 115 -3.41 25.26 -8.84
N ASN A 116 -3.42 26.37 -8.10
CA ASN A 116 -4.50 27.38 -8.15
C ASN A 116 -5.88 26.76 -7.94
N ASP A 117 -6.00 25.87 -6.94
CA ASP A 117 -7.21 25.15 -6.57
C ASP A 117 -7.83 24.32 -7.70
N ASN A 118 -7.00 23.84 -8.65
CA ASN A 118 -7.44 23.02 -9.76
C ASN A 118 -6.42 21.94 -10.14
N TRP A 119 -6.91 20.81 -10.65
CA TRP A 119 -6.07 19.80 -11.27
C TRP A 119 -5.80 20.14 -12.74
N ASN A 120 -4.54 20.37 -13.05
CA ASN A 120 -4.06 20.66 -14.41
C ASN A 120 -3.09 19.58 -14.88
N MET A 121 -2.79 19.56 -16.18
CA MET A 121 -1.77 18.68 -16.73
C MET A 121 -0.39 19.18 -16.30
N ARG A 122 0.43 18.28 -15.74
CA ARG A 122 1.82 18.62 -15.41
C ARG A 122 2.62 18.87 -16.67
N MET A 123 3.48 19.90 -16.62
CA MET A 123 4.45 20.23 -17.66
C MET A 123 5.87 20.33 -17.04
N PRO A 124 6.92 19.74 -17.65
CA PRO A 124 6.85 18.85 -18.82
C PRO A 124 5.99 17.62 -18.54
N GLU A 125 5.48 16.99 -19.60
CA GLU A 125 4.57 15.85 -19.45
C GLU A 125 5.29 14.65 -18.80
N GLU A 126 4.69 14.12 -17.74
CA GLU A 126 5.23 13.03 -16.94
C GLU A 126 4.18 11.91 -16.77
N GLY A 127 4.67 10.69 -16.50
CA GLY A 127 3.86 9.59 -15.99
C GLY A 127 3.90 9.48 -14.46
N LEU A 128 3.05 8.63 -13.90
CA LEU A 128 3.10 8.28 -12.47
C LEU A 128 4.10 7.12 -12.28
N ILE A 129 4.89 7.20 -11.21
CA ILE A 129 5.70 6.07 -10.73
C ILE A 129 5.30 5.76 -9.30
N ILE A 130 4.92 4.51 -9.05
CA ILE A 130 4.75 3.96 -7.71
C ILE A 130 5.94 3.06 -7.43
N GLU A 131 6.64 3.30 -6.32
CA GLU A 131 7.78 2.50 -5.85
C GLU A 131 7.34 1.67 -4.64
N GLY A 132 7.74 0.40 -4.59
CA GLY A 132 7.38 -0.48 -3.48
C GLY A 132 5.93 -0.98 -3.51
N GLY A 133 5.62 -1.94 -2.62
CA GLY A 133 4.24 -2.42 -2.41
C GLY A 133 3.37 -1.42 -1.64
N GLY A 134 2.16 -1.85 -1.29
CA GLY A 134 1.21 -1.05 -0.49
C GLY A 134 -0.13 -0.83 -1.21
N THR A 135 -0.99 -0.01 -0.59
CA THR A 135 -2.30 0.34 -1.15
C THR A 135 -2.31 1.79 -1.60
N TYR A 136 -2.77 2.01 -2.83
CA TYR A 136 -2.78 3.33 -3.46
C TYR A 136 -4.14 3.56 -4.09
N GLU A 137 -4.88 4.55 -3.60
CA GLU A 137 -6.10 5.01 -4.27
C GLU A 137 -5.78 6.20 -5.18
N ILE A 138 -6.02 6.02 -6.48
CA ILE A 138 -5.68 7.01 -7.51
C ILE A 138 -6.91 7.35 -8.33
N VAL A 139 -7.18 8.65 -8.48
CA VAL A 139 -8.28 9.14 -9.32
C VAL A 139 -7.77 9.41 -10.73
N PHE A 140 -8.44 8.81 -11.70
CA PHE A 140 -8.24 9.04 -13.13
C PHE A 140 -9.39 9.89 -13.68
N GLU A 141 -9.09 10.95 -14.41
CA GLU A 141 -10.08 11.87 -15.00
C GLU A 141 -9.90 12.00 -16.51
N LEU A 142 -10.97 11.90 -17.28
CA LEU A 142 -10.96 12.24 -18.70
C LEU A 142 -10.94 13.76 -18.88
N VAL A 143 -9.86 14.27 -19.47
CA VAL A 143 -9.70 15.70 -19.78
C VAL A 143 -9.48 15.92 -21.27
N GLN A 144 -9.72 17.16 -21.70
CA GLN A 144 -9.38 17.64 -23.02
C GLN A 144 -8.38 18.79 -22.92
N TYR A 145 -7.32 18.73 -23.71
CA TYR A 145 -6.32 19.78 -23.84
C TYR A 145 -5.89 19.90 -25.31
N LEU A 146 -5.85 21.12 -25.84
CA LEU A 146 -5.57 21.42 -27.25
C LEU A 146 -6.39 20.57 -28.24
N GLY A 147 -7.67 20.32 -27.91
CA GLY A 147 -8.57 19.53 -28.76
C GLY A 147 -8.35 18.01 -28.73
N LYS A 148 -7.44 17.50 -27.89
CA LYS A 148 -7.16 16.07 -27.73
C LYS A 148 -7.61 15.58 -26.35
N LYS A 149 -8.03 14.32 -26.27
CA LYS A 149 -8.41 13.65 -25.02
C LYS A 149 -7.18 13.04 -24.33
N TYR A 150 -7.17 13.13 -23.01
CA TYR A 150 -6.17 12.51 -22.14
C TYR A 150 -6.84 11.99 -20.88
N ILE A 151 -6.23 10.98 -20.26
CA ILE A 151 -6.55 10.56 -18.90
C ILE A 151 -5.56 11.24 -17.97
N LEU A 152 -6.05 12.16 -17.13
CA LEU A 152 -5.28 12.85 -16.12
C LEU A 152 -5.25 12.02 -14.83
N ILE A 153 -4.05 11.72 -14.33
CA ILE A 153 -3.86 11.12 -13.01
C ILE A 153 -3.87 12.24 -11.98
N GLN A 154 -4.85 12.26 -11.07
CA GLN A 154 -4.89 13.21 -9.96
C GLN A 154 -3.96 12.75 -8.82
N ALA A 155 -2.66 12.77 -9.10
CA ALA A 155 -1.58 12.47 -8.17
C ALA A 155 -0.41 13.42 -8.43
N ASN A 156 0.56 13.45 -7.51
CA ASN A 156 1.84 14.10 -7.74
C ASN A 156 2.95 13.09 -7.44
N ASN A 157 4.05 13.08 -8.21
CA ASN A 157 5.24 12.25 -7.90
C ASN A 157 6.06 12.85 -6.73
N SER A 158 5.43 13.55 -5.79
CA SER A 158 6.06 13.89 -4.52
C SER A 158 5.92 12.68 -3.59
N ALA A 159 6.81 12.52 -2.62
CA ALA A 159 6.69 11.46 -1.60
C ALA A 159 5.33 11.50 -0.87
N ASP A 160 4.60 12.61 -1.02
CA ASP A 160 3.22 12.81 -0.61
C ASP A 160 2.29 12.76 -1.83
N ILE A 161 2.09 11.57 -2.41
CA ILE A 161 0.74 11.29 -2.92
C ILE A 161 -0.15 11.50 -1.68
N PRO A 162 -1.18 12.37 -1.69
CA PRO A 162 -2.01 12.60 -0.51
C PRO A 162 -2.93 11.39 -0.30
N TYR A 163 -2.36 10.21 -0.12
CA TYR A 163 -3.00 9.07 0.50
C TYR A 163 -2.92 9.33 1.99
N ARG A 164 -3.97 9.97 2.52
CA ARG A 164 -4.22 9.92 3.95
C ARG A 164 -4.84 8.56 4.23
N ASP A 165 -4.00 7.57 4.46
CA ASP A 165 -4.48 6.31 5.02
C ASP A 165 -5.22 6.59 6.33
N ASN A 166 -6.43 6.06 6.47
CA ASN A 166 -7.17 6.12 7.72
C ASN A 166 -7.69 4.72 8.11
N GLU A 167 -7.21 3.66 7.45
CA GLU A 167 -7.54 2.28 7.82
C GLU A 167 -6.48 1.81 8.81
N PRO A 168 -6.84 1.47 10.06
CA PRO A 168 -5.88 0.90 10.99
C PRO A 168 -5.39 -0.48 10.53
N PRO A 169 -4.18 -0.88 10.94
CA PRO A 169 -3.69 -2.24 10.72
C PRO A 169 -4.65 -3.26 11.33
N THR A 170 -4.65 -4.47 10.80
CA THR A 170 -5.28 -5.62 11.42
C THR A 170 -4.24 -6.38 12.22
N VAL A 171 -4.57 -6.77 13.45
CA VAL A 171 -3.71 -7.56 14.33
C VAL A 171 -4.54 -8.59 15.08
N PHE A 172 -4.07 -9.84 15.13
CA PHE A 172 -4.73 -10.93 15.84
C PHE A 172 -3.70 -11.90 16.43
N PHE A 173 -3.87 -12.25 17.70
CA PHE A 173 -3.19 -13.42 18.27
C PHE A 173 -3.67 -14.68 17.55
N ILE A 174 -2.73 -15.57 17.21
CA ILE A 174 -3.01 -16.91 16.66
C ILE A 174 -2.70 -18.00 17.67
N ASP A 175 -1.75 -17.77 18.56
CA ASP A 175 -1.53 -18.60 19.75
C ASP A 175 -1.05 -17.71 20.90
N PRO A 176 -1.78 -17.65 22.02
CA PRO A 176 -3.08 -18.28 22.23
C PRO A 176 -4.21 -17.54 21.49
N PHE A 177 -5.15 -18.28 20.88
CA PHE A 177 -6.26 -17.72 20.08
C PHE A 177 -7.49 -17.28 20.92
N SER A 178 -7.36 -17.19 22.25
CA SER A 178 -8.49 -16.91 23.14
C SER A 178 -8.26 -15.59 23.87
N GLU A 179 -9.31 -14.78 24.05
CA GLU A 179 -9.24 -13.57 24.89
C GLU A 179 -8.87 -13.89 26.34
N GLU A 180 -9.14 -15.12 26.80
CA GLU A 180 -8.71 -15.66 28.09
C GLU A 180 -7.98 -17.00 27.89
N TYR A 181 -6.75 -17.08 28.36
CA TYR A 181 -5.86 -18.22 28.21
C TYR A 181 -5.36 -18.72 29.56
N THR A 182 -5.79 -19.93 29.91
CA THR A 182 -5.37 -20.61 31.13
C THR A 182 -4.23 -21.57 30.83
N THR A 183 -3.14 -21.47 31.58
CA THR A 183 -1.94 -22.29 31.35
C THR A 183 -1.22 -22.60 32.65
N SER A 184 -0.37 -23.64 32.64
CA SER A 184 0.54 -23.91 33.77
C SER A 184 1.63 -22.83 33.83
N PHE A 185 2.05 -22.45 35.03
CA PHE A 185 3.13 -21.48 35.21
C PHE A 185 4.41 -21.87 34.44
N GLY A 186 4.93 -20.92 33.65
CA GLY A 186 6.09 -21.10 32.78
C GLY A 186 6.24 -19.95 31.78
N SER A 187 7.24 -20.03 30.91
CA SER A 187 7.39 -19.10 29.80
C SER A 187 6.25 -19.29 28.79
N ILE A 188 5.75 -18.20 28.21
CA ILE A 188 4.62 -18.24 27.28
C ILE A 188 5.11 -17.78 25.92
N THR A 189 4.94 -18.61 24.90
CA THR A 189 5.16 -18.20 23.51
C THR A 189 3.87 -17.65 22.95
N LEU A 190 3.96 -16.43 22.43
CA LEU A 190 2.91 -15.71 21.75
C LEU A 190 3.22 -15.74 20.26
N SER A 191 2.19 -15.90 19.45
CA SER A 191 2.27 -15.73 18.00
C SER A 191 1.06 -14.96 17.51
N TRP A 192 1.26 -14.17 16.46
CA TRP A 192 0.20 -13.34 15.89
C TRP A 192 0.34 -13.21 14.38
N ILE A 193 -0.71 -12.68 13.77
CA ILE A 193 -0.66 -12.14 12.42
C ILE A 193 -0.96 -10.65 12.48
N THR A 194 -0.27 -9.89 11.65
CA THR A 194 -0.64 -8.49 11.39
C THR A 194 -0.45 -8.16 9.93
N PHE A 195 -1.34 -7.33 9.40
CA PHE A 195 -1.28 -6.84 8.04
C PHE A 195 -2.05 -5.54 7.97
N ASP A 196 -1.67 -4.71 7.01
CA ASP A 196 -2.32 -3.45 6.74
C ASP A 196 -2.37 -3.22 5.22
N ASN A 197 -3.19 -2.28 4.77
CA ASN A 197 -3.33 -1.94 3.37
C ASN A 197 -2.03 -1.30 2.81
N ILE A 198 -1.30 -0.47 3.56
CA ILE A 198 -0.03 0.16 3.14
C ILE A 198 1.20 -0.50 3.75
N GLY A 199 1.01 -1.37 4.73
CA GLY A 199 2.08 -2.12 5.36
C GLY A 199 2.21 -1.75 6.83
N VAL A 200 2.81 -2.66 7.60
CA VAL A 200 3.01 -2.46 9.03
C VAL A 200 4.41 -1.90 9.25
N HIS A 201 4.49 -0.75 9.90
CA HIS A 201 5.74 -0.07 10.23
C HIS A 201 6.42 -0.74 11.42
N SER A 202 5.71 -0.85 12.54
CA SER A 202 6.26 -1.33 13.82
C SER A 202 5.25 -2.15 14.59
N ILE A 203 5.78 -3.05 15.42
CA ILE A 203 5.00 -3.79 16.40
C ILE A 203 5.57 -3.50 17.78
N LYS A 204 4.66 -3.24 18.71
CA LYS A 204 4.94 -3.05 20.13
C LYS A 204 4.20 -4.10 20.94
N LEU A 205 4.92 -4.80 21.81
CA LEU A 205 4.36 -5.72 22.81
C LEU A 205 4.45 -5.10 24.20
N GLU A 206 3.33 -5.12 24.90
CA GLU A 206 3.21 -4.59 26.25
C GLU A 206 2.51 -5.62 27.14
N TYR A 207 2.81 -5.60 28.44
CA TYR A 207 2.14 -6.41 29.43
C TYR A 207 1.77 -5.59 30.66
N LYS A 208 0.74 -6.03 31.38
CA LYS A 208 0.43 -5.54 32.72
C LYS A 208 -0.15 -6.64 33.58
N ASN A 209 -0.01 -6.49 34.89
CA ASN A 209 -0.77 -7.27 35.87
C ASN A 209 -1.98 -6.45 36.33
N THR A 210 -2.76 -6.98 37.26
CA THR A 210 -4.01 -6.36 37.74
C THR A 210 -3.84 -4.94 38.29
N THR A 211 -2.63 -4.56 38.75
CA THR A 211 -2.38 -3.30 39.46
C THR A 211 -1.35 -2.39 38.78
N SER A 212 -0.69 -2.85 37.73
CA SER A 212 0.37 -2.10 37.04
C SER A 212 -0.12 -1.34 35.81
N GLU A 213 0.62 -0.28 35.48
CA GLU A 213 0.57 0.33 34.16
C GLU A 213 1.14 -0.63 33.10
N TRP A 214 0.88 -0.36 31.82
CA TRP A 214 1.48 -1.13 30.73
C TRP A 214 3.00 -0.98 30.74
N ASN A 215 3.69 -2.12 30.78
CA ASN A 215 5.14 -2.23 30.70
C ASN A 215 5.53 -2.77 29.34
N LEU A 216 6.61 -2.24 28.77
CA LEU A 216 7.13 -2.65 27.47
C LEU A 216 7.83 -4.02 27.57
N LEU A 217 7.43 -4.97 26.72
CA LEU A 217 8.18 -6.20 26.47
C LEU A 217 9.20 -5.98 25.36
N ASP A 218 8.73 -5.50 24.20
CA ASP A 218 9.56 -5.27 23.01
C ASP A 218 8.88 -4.26 22.07
N GLU A 219 9.67 -3.52 21.32
CA GLU A 219 9.20 -2.64 20.25
C GLU A 219 10.25 -2.59 19.16
N ARG A 220 9.88 -3.01 17.95
CA ARG A 220 10.79 -3.01 16.80
C ARG A 220 10.02 -2.93 15.48
N PRO A 221 10.68 -2.49 14.39
CA PRO A 221 10.08 -2.49 13.06
C PRO A 221 9.52 -3.86 12.67
N ALA A 222 8.39 -3.87 11.97
CA ALA A 222 7.71 -5.12 11.58
C ALA A 222 8.64 -6.06 10.79
N SER A 223 9.55 -5.49 9.98
CA SER A 223 10.55 -6.20 9.19
C SER A 223 11.61 -6.96 10.01
N GLN A 224 11.72 -6.69 11.31
CA GLN A 224 12.67 -7.35 12.22
C GLN A 224 12.03 -8.48 13.03
N TRP A 225 10.73 -8.70 12.90
CA TRP A 225 10.05 -9.83 13.52
C TRP A 225 10.26 -11.07 12.67
N GLU A 226 11.09 -11.98 13.19
CA GLU A 226 11.18 -13.33 12.62
C GLU A 226 9.96 -14.13 13.08
N GLN A 227 9.21 -14.68 12.13
CA GLN A 227 8.09 -15.62 12.37
C GLN A 227 6.86 -15.07 13.10
N TRP A 228 6.85 -13.79 13.48
CA TRP A 228 5.73 -13.14 14.22
C TRP A 228 5.45 -13.80 15.58
N GLU A 229 6.53 -14.15 16.29
CA GLU A 229 6.47 -14.78 17.61
C GLU A 229 7.27 -14.00 18.66
N TYR A 230 6.88 -14.14 19.94
CA TYR A 230 7.60 -13.63 21.10
C TYR A 230 7.42 -14.56 22.30
N THR A 231 8.51 -14.89 22.99
CA THR A 231 8.43 -15.65 24.25
C THR A 231 8.56 -14.72 25.45
N VAL A 232 7.49 -14.66 26.24
CA VAL A 232 7.50 -14.00 27.55
C VAL A 232 8.23 -14.89 28.53
N ASP A 233 9.35 -14.40 29.06
CA ASP A 233 10.16 -15.12 30.03
C ASP A 233 9.41 -15.27 31.37
N SER A 234 9.53 -16.43 32.01
CA SER A 234 8.85 -16.70 33.27
C SER A 234 9.34 -15.83 34.43
N SER A 235 10.49 -15.17 34.32
CA SER A 235 10.97 -14.18 35.30
C SER A 235 10.16 -12.88 35.32
N ILE A 236 9.34 -12.64 34.29
CA ILE A 236 8.43 -11.49 34.20
C ILE A 236 7.07 -11.81 34.85
N LEU A 237 6.77 -13.09 35.05
CA LEU A 237 5.46 -13.60 35.42
C LEU A 237 5.47 -14.10 36.87
N ASP A 238 4.34 -13.97 37.56
CA ASP A 238 4.09 -14.47 38.90
C ASP A 238 2.88 -15.42 38.85
N PRO A 239 2.98 -16.67 39.36
CA PRO A 239 1.89 -17.63 39.32
C PRO A 239 0.66 -17.20 40.13
N ASP A 240 0.81 -16.28 41.08
CA ASP A 240 -0.29 -15.79 41.93
C ASP A 240 -0.99 -14.53 41.34
N GLU A 241 -0.61 -14.11 40.12
CA GLU A 241 -1.17 -12.94 39.43
C GLU A 241 -1.79 -13.28 38.06
N GLU A 242 -2.69 -12.40 37.61
CA GLU A 242 -3.27 -12.43 36.26
C GLU A 242 -2.63 -11.36 35.38
N TYR A 243 -2.41 -11.69 34.10
CA TYR A 243 -1.70 -10.82 33.16
C TYR A 243 -2.55 -10.47 31.96
N ARG A 244 -2.41 -9.25 31.46
CA ARG A 244 -2.88 -8.85 30.13
C ARG A 244 -1.69 -8.55 29.27
N ILE A 245 -1.66 -9.13 28.08
CA ILE A 245 -0.64 -8.86 27.07
C ILE A 245 -1.31 -8.23 25.86
N ARG A 246 -0.73 -7.14 25.36
CA ARG A 246 -1.21 -6.40 24.22
C ARG A 246 -0.16 -6.36 23.14
N ILE A 247 -0.61 -6.57 21.91
CA ILE A 247 0.17 -6.30 20.71
C ILE A 247 -0.45 -5.08 20.05
N THR A 248 0.37 -4.09 19.72
CA THR A 248 -0.05 -2.93 18.93
C THR A 248 0.77 -2.89 17.65
N ALA A 249 0.07 -2.91 16.52
CA ALA A 249 0.65 -2.67 15.21
C ALA A 249 0.44 -1.20 14.84
N VAL A 250 1.44 -0.59 14.22
CA VAL A 250 1.37 0.76 13.64
C VAL A 250 1.72 0.64 12.17
N ASP A 251 0.92 1.20 11.29
CA ASP A 251 1.20 1.25 9.84
C ASP A 251 2.16 2.38 9.47
N ASP A 252 2.53 2.46 8.19
CA ASP A 252 3.45 3.48 7.67
C ASP A 252 2.84 4.90 7.62
N ALA A 253 1.52 5.06 7.78
CA ALA A 253 0.83 6.35 7.91
C ALA A 253 0.59 6.78 9.37
N GLY A 254 0.90 5.91 10.33
CA GLY A 254 0.73 6.14 11.76
C GLY A 254 -0.64 5.75 12.33
N ASN A 255 -1.53 5.08 11.56
CA ASN A 255 -2.70 4.46 12.19
C ASN A 255 -2.26 3.23 12.98
N ASN A 256 -3.05 2.85 13.98
CA ASN A 256 -2.70 1.78 14.89
C ASN A 256 -3.93 0.97 15.30
N ALA A 257 -3.69 -0.31 15.54
CA ALA A 257 -4.67 -1.21 16.12
C ALA A 257 -3.97 -2.16 17.08
N SER A 258 -4.76 -2.75 17.98
CA SER A 258 -4.24 -3.64 19.00
C SER A 258 -5.12 -4.86 19.19
N ASP A 259 -4.48 -5.96 19.57
CA ASP A 259 -5.15 -7.13 20.12
C ASP A 259 -4.62 -7.40 21.53
N GLU A 260 -5.44 -8.01 22.38
CA GLU A 260 -5.13 -8.23 23.79
C GLU A 260 -5.57 -9.63 24.25
N ILE A 261 -4.74 -10.24 25.08
CA ILE A 261 -5.02 -11.52 25.70
C ILE A 261 -4.90 -11.44 27.21
N HIS A 262 -5.84 -12.09 27.92
CA HIS A 262 -5.84 -12.28 29.36
C HIS A 262 -5.26 -13.66 29.70
N ILE A 263 -4.29 -13.71 30.61
CA ILE A 263 -3.56 -14.91 30.99
C ILE A 263 -3.78 -15.20 32.46
N ILE A 264 -4.15 -16.46 32.75
CA ILE A 264 -4.43 -16.97 34.09
C ILE A 264 -3.60 -18.24 34.31
N PHE A 265 -2.97 -18.37 35.48
CA PHE A 265 -2.22 -19.57 35.84
C PHE A 265 -3.05 -20.54 36.69
N GLU A 266 -2.90 -21.84 36.42
CA GLU A 266 -3.48 -22.97 37.19
C GLU A 266 -2.45 -23.70 38.07
#